data_AF-A0A1Y4LB10-F1
#
_entry.id   AF-A0A1Y4LB10-F1
#
_cell.length_a   1.000
_cell.length_b   1.000
_cell.length_c   1.000
_cell.angle_alpha   90.00
_cell.angle_beta   90.00
_cell.angle_gamma   90.00
#
_symmetry.space_group_name_H-M   'P 1'
#
loop_
_entity.id
_entity.type
_entity.pdbx_description
1 polymer ?
#
loop_
_entity_poly.entity_id
_entity_poly.type
_entity_poly.pdbx_seq_one_letter_code
_entity_poly.pdbx_strand_id
1 'polypeptide(L)'
;MADDFLLQEYARKLRKNATEEENLLWYQFLRTYPIQFRRQKVIGRYIVDFFCSEARLVVEVDGGQHFEDSGRISDVERTEYLEQMRGFQVLRFTNLEIKYQFTEVCSVIDRKVQQNVPSSVSLRSTASPQGEALGKHLPLGGKVPPKGADEGAGQNLLYQENNVKTVTIYTDGACSGNPGPGGWGAILMYGPHKKELSGGEAQTTNNRMELTGVITALEALKEPCTVELYSDSKYVIDALEKGWARGWRARGWVKGDKKPALNPDLWARLLELCEYHTVNLHWVKGHASNPYNNRCDELAVAESRKFK
;
A
#
# COMPACT_ATOMS: atom_id res chain seq x y z
N MET A 1 -28.00 -17.30 -16.52
CA MET A 1 -28.76 -16.10 -16.96
C MET A 1 -29.22 -15.24 -15.79
N ALA A 2 -29.82 -15.78 -14.73
CA ALA A 2 -30.19 -14.98 -13.55
C ALA A 2 -28.98 -14.39 -12.79
N ASP A 3 -27.89 -15.16 -12.70
CA ASP A 3 -26.67 -14.78 -11.97
C ASP A 3 -25.92 -13.59 -12.62
N ASP A 4 -25.77 -13.61 -13.95
CA ASP A 4 -25.15 -12.49 -14.70
C ASP A 4 -25.98 -11.21 -14.59
N PHE A 5 -27.31 -11.30 -14.61
CA PHE A 5 -28.18 -10.13 -14.42
C PHE A 5 -27.98 -9.50 -13.03
N LEU A 6 -27.94 -10.32 -11.97
CA LEU A 6 -27.68 -9.85 -10.60
C LEU A 6 -26.31 -9.19 -10.48
N LEU A 7 -25.29 -9.74 -11.13
CA LEU A 7 -23.94 -9.19 -11.11
C LEU A 7 -23.86 -7.84 -11.86
N GLN A 8 -24.59 -7.68 -12.96
CA GLN A 8 -24.71 -6.40 -13.67
C GLN A 8 -25.44 -5.34 -12.83
N GLU A 9 -26.51 -5.70 -12.11
CA GLU A 9 -27.18 -4.79 -11.18
C GLU A 9 -26.25 -4.38 -10.03
N TYR A 10 -25.49 -5.34 -9.50
CA TYR A 10 -24.53 -5.07 -8.44
C TYR A 10 -23.41 -4.13 -8.91
N ALA A 11 -22.87 -4.35 -10.11
CA ALA A 11 -21.92 -3.43 -10.74
C ALA A 11 -22.47 -2.00 -10.86
N ARG A 12 -23.76 -1.83 -11.19
CA ARG A 12 -24.38 -0.49 -11.23
C ARG A 12 -24.49 0.15 -9.84
N LYS A 13 -24.72 -0.63 -8.78
CA LYS A 13 -24.70 -0.13 -7.40
C LYS A 13 -23.30 0.32 -7.00
N LEU A 14 -22.26 -0.47 -7.33
CA LEU A 14 -20.86 -0.11 -7.06
C LEU A 14 -20.47 1.22 -7.73
N ARG A 15 -20.90 1.45 -8.99
CA ARG A 15 -20.64 2.76 -9.65
C ARG A 15 -21.23 3.96 -8.92
N LYS A 16 -22.37 3.78 -8.23
CA LYS A 16 -23.02 4.86 -7.46
C LYS A 16 -22.37 5.08 -6.09
N ASN A 17 -21.78 4.02 -5.52
CA ASN A 17 -21.25 3.99 -4.16
C ASN A 17 -19.72 3.78 -4.16
N ALA A 18 -19.03 4.28 -5.18
CA ALA A 18 -17.59 4.13 -5.31
C ALA A 18 -16.86 4.91 -4.20
N THR A 19 -15.69 4.43 -3.80
CA THR A 19 -14.87 5.05 -2.77
C THR A 19 -14.38 6.44 -3.21
N GLU A 20 -13.88 7.23 -2.24
CA GLU A 20 -13.30 8.54 -2.55
C GLU A 20 -12.12 8.40 -3.52
N GLU A 21 -11.30 7.37 -3.32
CA GLU A 21 -10.11 7.05 -4.10
C GLU A 21 -10.44 6.55 -5.51
N GLU A 22 -11.43 5.67 -5.65
CA GLU A 22 -11.94 5.27 -6.96
C GLU A 22 -12.51 6.48 -7.72
N ASN A 23 -13.23 7.36 -7.03
CA ASN A 23 -13.75 8.58 -7.64
C ASN A 23 -12.63 9.53 -8.01
N LEU A 24 -11.60 9.68 -7.18
CA LEU A 24 -10.43 10.50 -7.46
C LEU A 24 -9.74 10.02 -8.74
N LEU A 25 -9.37 8.74 -8.81
CA LEU A 25 -8.70 8.16 -9.98
C LEU A 25 -9.58 8.24 -11.23
N TRP A 26 -10.88 7.97 -11.09
CA TRP A 26 -11.80 8.07 -12.22
C TRP A 26 -11.89 9.50 -12.77
N TYR A 27 -12.24 10.47 -11.92
CA TYR A 27 -12.58 11.81 -12.37
C TYR A 27 -11.36 12.67 -12.72
N GLN A 28 -10.22 12.46 -12.05
CA GLN A 28 -9.00 13.23 -12.30
C GLN A 28 -8.15 12.66 -13.44
N PHE A 29 -8.30 11.37 -13.78
CA PHE A 29 -7.42 10.72 -14.75
C PHE A 29 -8.16 9.85 -15.77
N LEU A 30 -8.77 8.73 -15.34
CA LEU A 30 -9.22 7.68 -16.26
C LEU A 30 -10.41 8.09 -17.15
N ARG A 31 -11.31 8.95 -16.67
CA ARG A 31 -12.51 9.38 -17.40
C ARG A 31 -12.17 10.14 -18.69
N THR A 32 -11.09 10.91 -18.67
CA THR A 32 -10.63 11.76 -19.77
C THR A 32 -9.40 11.18 -20.48
N TYR A 33 -8.96 9.98 -20.08
CA TYR A 33 -7.82 9.33 -20.69
C TYR A 33 -8.11 9.04 -22.18
N PRO A 34 -7.13 9.19 -23.10
CA PRO A 34 -7.40 9.08 -24.54
C PRO A 34 -7.90 7.71 -25.02
N ILE A 35 -7.61 6.64 -24.27
CA ILE A 35 -8.13 5.28 -24.50
C ILE A 35 -9.22 5.00 -23.48
N GLN A 36 -10.32 4.38 -23.93
CA GLN A 36 -11.49 4.19 -23.08
C GLN A 36 -11.19 3.27 -21.89
N PHE A 37 -11.46 3.78 -20.69
CA PHE A 37 -11.66 2.99 -19.47
C PHE A 37 -13.14 2.87 -19.14
N ARG A 38 -13.51 1.76 -18.50
CA ARG A 38 -14.86 1.49 -17.99
C ARG A 38 -14.80 1.16 -16.51
N ARG A 39 -15.71 1.75 -15.72
CA ARG A 39 -15.82 1.47 -14.28
C ARG A 39 -16.64 0.23 -13.98
N GLN A 40 -16.25 -0.48 -12.91
CA GLN A 40 -17.01 -1.56 -12.28
C GLN A 40 -17.50 -2.56 -13.32
N LYS A 41 -16.55 -3.08 -14.11
CA LYS A 41 -16.84 -3.92 -15.28
C LYS A 41 -16.97 -5.36 -14.83
N VAL A 42 -18.11 -5.97 -15.15
CA VAL A 42 -18.29 -7.42 -14.99
C VAL A 42 -17.44 -8.16 -16.02
N ILE A 43 -16.59 -9.06 -15.55
CA ILE A 43 -15.75 -9.97 -16.33
C ILE A 43 -15.91 -11.38 -15.74
N GLY A 44 -16.65 -12.25 -16.45
CA GLY A 44 -17.00 -13.55 -15.92
C GLY A 44 -17.84 -13.42 -14.66
N ARG A 45 -17.37 -14.03 -13.56
CA ARG A 45 -18.01 -13.97 -12.24
C ARG A 45 -17.51 -12.82 -11.36
N TYR A 46 -16.61 -11.98 -11.86
CA TYR A 46 -15.97 -10.92 -11.10
C TYR A 46 -16.40 -9.53 -11.60
N ILE A 47 -16.33 -8.55 -10.71
CA ILE A 47 -16.45 -7.13 -11.05
C ILE A 47 -15.09 -6.51 -10.76
N VAL A 48 -14.54 -5.78 -11.73
CA VAL A 48 -13.26 -5.08 -11.60
C VAL A 48 -13.48 -3.57 -11.60
N ASP A 49 -12.71 -2.83 -10.81
CA ASP A 49 -12.97 -1.39 -10.57
C ASP A 49 -12.82 -0.55 -11.84
N PHE A 50 -11.76 -0.80 -12.61
CA PHE A 50 -11.54 -0.17 -13.90
C PHE A 50 -11.01 -1.18 -14.94
N PHE A 51 -11.48 -1.04 -16.17
CA PHE A 51 -11.09 -1.91 -17.28
C PHE A 51 -10.88 -1.14 -18.58
N CYS A 52 -9.75 -1.38 -19.23
CA CYS A 52 -9.43 -0.90 -20.57
C CYS A 52 -9.30 -2.11 -21.52
N SER A 53 -10.22 -2.22 -22.49
CA SER A 53 -10.25 -3.34 -23.43
C SER A 53 -9.06 -3.34 -24.39
N GLU A 54 -8.70 -2.16 -24.88
CA GLU A 54 -7.67 -1.92 -25.90
C GLU A 54 -6.28 -2.24 -25.35
N ALA A 55 -6.03 -1.92 -24.08
CA ALA A 55 -4.80 -2.26 -23.37
C ALA A 55 -4.85 -3.62 -22.65
N ARG A 56 -5.99 -4.32 -22.71
CA ARG A 56 -6.24 -5.56 -21.96
C ARG A 56 -5.86 -5.43 -20.48
N LEU A 57 -6.21 -4.30 -19.88
CA LEU A 57 -5.74 -3.88 -18.57
C LEU A 57 -6.89 -3.75 -17.60
N VAL A 58 -6.73 -4.37 -16.43
CA VAL A 58 -7.56 -4.17 -15.24
C VAL A 58 -6.78 -3.31 -14.25
N VAL A 59 -7.45 -2.32 -13.66
CA VAL A 59 -6.91 -1.54 -12.53
C VAL A 59 -7.89 -1.66 -11.37
N GLU A 60 -7.38 -2.07 -10.21
CA GLU A 60 -8.16 -2.22 -8.97
C GLU A 60 -7.67 -1.24 -7.91
N VAL A 61 -8.62 -0.60 -7.22
CA VAL A 61 -8.38 0.41 -6.18
C VAL A 61 -8.94 -0.11 -4.86
N ASP A 62 -8.05 -0.79 -4.14
CA ASP A 62 -8.13 -1.37 -2.78
C ASP A 62 -9.29 -2.33 -2.41
N GLY A 63 -9.13 -3.32 -1.52
CA GLY A 63 -7.97 -3.66 -0.69
C GLY A 63 -7.90 -5.15 -0.34
N GLY A 64 -6.97 -5.53 0.53
CA GLY A 64 -6.70 -6.91 0.95
C GLY A 64 -7.92 -7.67 1.46
N GLN A 65 -8.74 -8.19 0.53
CA GLN A 65 -9.86 -9.09 0.78
C GLN A 65 -9.46 -10.53 0.49
N HIS A 66 -8.40 -11.03 1.12
CA HIS A 66 -8.17 -12.48 1.23
C HIS A 66 -7.59 -12.84 2.60
N PHE A 67 -8.30 -12.47 3.67
CA PHE A 67 -8.12 -13.08 5.00
C PHE A 67 -9.48 -13.36 5.65
N GLU A 68 -10.28 -14.18 4.98
CA GLU A 68 -11.22 -15.07 5.65
C GLU A 68 -10.89 -16.49 5.18
N ASP A 69 -11.07 -17.51 6.02
CA ASP A 69 -10.65 -18.90 5.76
C ASP A 69 -11.37 -19.58 4.56
N SER A 70 -12.28 -18.88 3.88
CA SER A 70 -12.90 -19.23 2.58
C SER A 70 -12.28 -18.50 1.37
N GLY A 71 -11.38 -17.53 1.60
CA GLY A 71 -10.84 -16.60 0.60
C GLY A 71 -9.52 -17.02 -0.05
N ARG A 72 -8.75 -17.98 0.48
CA ARG A 72 -7.47 -18.40 -0.11
C ARG A 72 -7.60 -19.10 -1.47
N ILE A 73 -8.74 -19.73 -1.74
CA ILE A 73 -9.05 -20.33 -3.04
C ILE A 73 -9.46 -19.24 -4.06
N SER A 74 -10.08 -18.15 -3.58
CA SER A 74 -10.68 -17.11 -4.43
C SER A 74 -9.68 -16.16 -5.11
N ASP A 75 -8.55 -15.80 -4.48
CA ASP A 75 -7.58 -14.86 -5.11
C ASP A 75 -6.75 -15.52 -6.20
N VAL A 76 -6.33 -16.77 -5.96
CA VAL A 76 -5.58 -17.57 -6.94
C VAL A 76 -6.47 -17.83 -8.14
N GLU A 77 -7.71 -18.28 -7.94
CA GLU A 77 -8.68 -18.47 -9.02
C GLU A 77 -9.00 -17.17 -9.76
N ARG A 78 -9.11 -16.03 -9.04
CA ARG A 78 -9.37 -14.72 -9.64
C ARG A 78 -8.19 -14.26 -10.50
N THR A 79 -6.98 -14.40 -9.98
CA THR A 79 -5.75 -14.04 -10.70
C THR A 79 -5.54 -14.96 -11.90
N GLU A 80 -5.71 -16.28 -11.73
CA GLU A 80 -5.65 -17.25 -12.82
C GLU A 80 -6.72 -16.97 -13.89
N TYR A 81 -7.95 -16.63 -13.49
CA TYR A 81 -9.01 -16.28 -14.43
C TYR A 81 -8.70 -15.00 -15.21
N LEU A 82 -8.40 -13.90 -14.52
CA LEU A 82 -8.19 -12.61 -15.18
C LEU A 82 -6.91 -12.60 -16.02
N GLU A 83 -5.82 -13.13 -15.48
CA GLU A 83 -4.52 -13.09 -16.13
C GLU A 83 -4.28 -14.26 -17.07
N GLN A 84 -4.42 -15.50 -16.59
CA GLN A 84 -4.02 -16.67 -17.37
C GLN A 84 -5.08 -17.09 -18.38
N MET A 85 -6.35 -17.16 -17.97
CA MET A 85 -7.43 -17.57 -18.88
C MET A 85 -7.91 -16.44 -19.79
N ARG A 86 -8.01 -15.23 -19.24
CA ARG A 86 -8.54 -14.08 -19.98
C ARG A 86 -7.46 -13.21 -20.58
N GLY A 87 -6.19 -13.39 -20.21
CA GLY A 87 -5.03 -12.69 -20.79
C GLY A 87 -5.00 -11.19 -20.49
N PHE A 88 -5.57 -10.76 -19.36
CA PHE A 88 -5.49 -9.38 -18.91
C PHE A 88 -4.27 -9.18 -18.01
N GLN A 89 -3.73 -7.97 -17.96
CA GLN A 89 -2.82 -7.58 -16.89
C GLN A 89 -3.62 -6.88 -15.80
N VAL A 90 -3.32 -7.18 -14.54
CA VAL A 90 -3.99 -6.57 -13.39
C VAL A 90 -2.99 -5.67 -12.65
N LEU A 91 -3.31 -4.38 -12.54
CA LEU A 91 -2.64 -3.46 -11.63
C LEU A 91 -3.51 -3.28 -10.39
N ARG A 92 -2.91 -3.34 -9.21
CA ARG A 92 -3.58 -3.10 -7.93
C ARG A 92 -2.90 -1.93 -7.25
N PHE A 93 -3.71 -0.98 -6.78
CA PHE A 93 -3.26 0.15 -6.00
C PHE A 93 -4.07 0.22 -4.71
N THR A 94 -3.37 0.52 -3.63
CA THR A 94 -3.98 0.80 -2.34
C THR A 94 -4.60 2.19 -2.32
N ASN A 95 -5.56 2.42 -1.42
CA ASN A 95 -6.18 3.73 -1.23
C ASN A 95 -5.13 4.77 -0.83
N LEU A 96 -4.08 4.36 -0.11
CA LEU A 96 -2.97 5.23 0.29
C LEU A 96 -2.09 5.62 -0.91
N GLU A 97 -1.80 4.70 -1.83
CA GLU A 97 -1.11 5.03 -3.08
C GLU A 97 -1.91 6.03 -3.91
N ILE A 98 -3.24 5.85 -4.03
CA ILE A 98 -4.10 6.80 -4.72
C ILE A 98 -4.07 8.17 -4.03
N LYS A 99 -4.11 8.23 -2.70
CA LYS A 99 -4.11 9.48 -1.93
C LYS A 99 -2.79 10.23 -1.97
N TYR A 100 -1.69 9.52 -1.76
CA TYR A 100 -0.39 10.14 -1.48
C TYR A 100 0.61 10.02 -2.63
N GLN A 101 0.35 9.17 -3.61
CA GLN A 101 1.24 8.92 -4.76
C GLN A 101 0.48 8.99 -6.10
N PHE A 102 -0.56 9.83 -6.17
CA PHE A 102 -1.49 9.90 -7.29
C PHE A 102 -0.82 10.01 -8.67
N THR A 103 0.17 10.89 -8.80
CA THR A 103 0.93 11.09 -10.06
C THR A 103 1.65 9.82 -10.50
N GLU A 104 2.18 9.05 -9.56
CA GLU A 104 2.93 7.83 -9.87
C GLU A 104 2.02 6.68 -10.25
N VAL A 105 0.87 6.56 -9.57
CA VAL A 105 -0.21 5.65 -9.99
C VAL A 105 -0.61 5.95 -11.43
N CYS A 106 -0.88 7.22 -11.77
CA CYS A 106 -1.26 7.61 -13.12
C CYS A 106 -0.17 7.26 -14.15
N SER A 107 1.10 7.51 -13.81
CA SER A 107 2.25 7.20 -14.66
C SER A 107 2.43 5.70 -14.89
N VAL A 108 2.19 4.86 -13.88
CA VAL A 108 2.23 3.40 -14.00
C VAL A 108 1.12 2.91 -14.93
N ILE A 109 -0.10 3.42 -14.75
CA ILE A 109 -1.24 3.07 -15.62
C ILE A 109 -0.97 3.50 -17.07
N ASP A 110 -0.55 4.75 -17.31
CA ASP A 110 -0.24 5.25 -18.66
C ASP A 110 0.81 4.35 -19.34
N ARG A 111 1.96 4.12 -18.69
CA ARG A 111 3.02 3.26 -19.23
C ARG A 111 2.50 1.87 -19.58
N LYS A 112 1.69 1.28 -18.71
CA LYS A 112 1.11 -0.04 -18.94
C LYS A 112 0.17 -0.05 -20.13
N VAL A 113 -0.64 0.99 -20.29
CA VAL A 113 -1.50 1.18 -21.46
C VAL A 113 -0.65 1.32 -22.73
N GLN A 114 0.37 2.17 -22.73
CA GLN A 114 1.25 2.36 -23.90
C GLN A 114 1.98 1.07 -24.31
N GLN A 115 2.37 0.23 -23.34
CA GLN A 115 3.02 -1.06 -23.61
C GLN A 115 2.08 -2.08 -24.27
N ASN A 116 0.80 -2.07 -23.90
CA ASN A 116 -0.13 -3.12 -24.27
C ASN A 116 -1.00 -2.80 -25.49
N VAL A 117 -1.15 -1.51 -25.82
CA VAL A 117 -1.95 -1.09 -26.95
C VAL A 117 -1.17 -1.37 -28.24
N PRO A 118 -1.74 -2.14 -29.20
CA PRO A 118 -1.06 -2.45 -30.45
C PRO A 118 -0.70 -1.18 -31.22
N SER A 119 0.47 -1.16 -31.87
CA SER A 119 1.02 0.01 -32.59
C SER A 119 0.09 0.60 -33.66
N SER A 120 -0.96 -0.11 -34.08
CA SER A 120 -2.01 0.37 -34.99
C SER A 120 -3.00 1.36 -34.34
N VAL A 121 -2.96 1.53 -33.01
CA VAL A 121 -3.82 2.42 -32.21
C VAL A 121 -2.98 3.55 -31.55
N SER A 122 -1.75 3.79 -32.03
CA SER A 122 -0.85 4.80 -31.46
C SER A 122 -1.47 6.20 -31.49
N LEU A 123 -1.77 6.72 -30.31
CA LEU A 123 -2.26 8.08 -30.11
C LEU A 123 -1.19 9.10 -30.51
N ARG A 124 -1.64 10.15 -31.18
CA ARG A 124 -0.81 11.33 -31.43
C ARG A 124 -0.48 11.98 -30.09
N SER A 125 0.82 12.17 -29.86
CA SER A 125 1.41 12.94 -28.77
C SER A 125 0.64 14.23 -28.45
N THR A 126 0.25 14.43 -27.19
CA THR A 126 0.25 15.76 -26.56
C THR A 126 0.40 15.69 -25.04
N ALA A 127 1.48 16.33 -24.56
CA ALA A 127 1.63 17.18 -23.38
C ALA A 127 1.45 16.61 -21.96
N SER A 128 2.58 16.56 -21.23
CA SER A 128 2.67 16.59 -19.77
C SER A 128 1.93 17.80 -19.17
N PRO A 129 1.30 17.66 -17.99
CA PRO A 129 0.76 18.81 -17.27
C PRO A 129 1.88 19.50 -16.49
N GLN A 130 2.37 20.63 -16.99
CA GLN A 130 2.98 21.66 -16.14
C GLN A 130 1.93 22.74 -15.86
N GLY A 131 1.88 23.16 -14.60
CA GLY A 131 0.99 24.21 -14.13
C GLY A 131 1.42 25.63 -14.53
N GLU A 132 0.48 26.53 -14.22
CA GLU A 132 0.63 27.96 -13.93
C GLU A 132 0.31 29.01 -15.02
N ALA A 133 -0.78 29.73 -14.72
CA ALA A 133 -0.93 31.18 -14.59
C ALA A 133 -0.34 32.15 -15.64
N LEU A 134 -1.24 33.04 -16.05
CA LEU A 134 -1.14 34.18 -16.98
C LEU A 134 -0.21 35.32 -16.48
N GLY A 135 0.59 35.93 -17.37
CA GLY A 135 1.24 37.24 -17.07
C GLY A 135 2.32 37.81 -18.02
N LYS A 136 1.93 38.22 -19.23
CA LYS A 136 2.48 39.28 -20.14
C LYS A 136 3.90 39.91 -19.91
N HIS A 137 4.80 39.83 -20.91
CA HIS A 137 5.27 40.89 -21.86
C HIS A 137 6.58 40.51 -22.62
N LEU A 138 6.61 40.80 -23.93
CA LEU A 138 7.69 40.69 -24.96
C LEU A 138 8.93 41.61 -24.70
N PRO A 139 10.02 41.65 -25.52
CA PRO A 139 10.46 40.81 -26.67
C PRO A 139 12.01 40.58 -26.88
N LEU A 140 12.33 39.80 -27.95
CA LEU A 140 13.46 39.91 -28.94
C LEU A 140 14.82 39.19 -28.75
N GLY A 141 15.13 38.36 -29.77
CA GLY A 141 16.47 38.05 -30.31
C GLY A 141 17.08 36.72 -29.83
N GLY A 142 17.58 35.78 -30.64
CA GLY A 142 17.75 35.67 -32.08
C GLY A 142 18.55 34.39 -32.41
N LYS A 143 18.49 33.97 -33.68
CA LYS A 143 19.39 33.04 -34.40
C LYS A 143 19.27 31.52 -34.16
N VAL A 144 18.69 30.88 -35.18
CA VAL A 144 18.92 29.50 -35.65
C VAL A 144 20.11 29.54 -36.64
N PRO A 145 21.06 28.58 -36.67
CA PRO A 145 21.10 27.54 -37.73
C PRO A 145 21.81 26.21 -37.30
N PRO A 146 22.12 25.24 -38.19
CA PRO A 146 21.20 24.29 -38.81
C PRO A 146 21.62 22.79 -38.63
N LYS A 147 20.79 21.91 -39.20
CA LYS A 147 20.88 20.45 -39.36
C LYS A 147 22.29 19.83 -39.51
N GLY A 148 22.48 18.70 -38.83
CA GLY A 148 23.37 17.60 -39.20
C GLY A 148 22.73 16.28 -38.77
N ALA A 149 22.55 15.36 -39.70
CA ALA A 149 22.03 14.02 -39.46
C ALA A 149 23.10 13.16 -38.77
N ASP A 150 22.70 12.33 -37.80
CA ASP A 150 23.32 11.03 -37.63
C ASP A 150 22.33 10.05 -37.00
N GLU A 151 22.24 8.89 -37.63
CA GLU A 151 21.44 7.74 -37.23
C GLU A 151 22.24 6.95 -36.18
N GLY A 152 21.55 6.40 -35.17
CA GLY A 152 22.08 5.30 -34.38
C GLY A 152 22.74 5.67 -33.06
N ALA A 153 21.92 5.76 -32.00
CA ALA A 153 22.28 5.28 -30.66
C ALA A 153 21.01 5.21 -29.81
N GLY A 154 20.28 4.11 -29.95
CA GLY A 154 19.38 3.67 -28.90
C GLY A 154 20.23 3.33 -27.68
N GLN A 155 20.28 4.25 -26.71
CA GLN A 155 20.78 3.93 -25.37
C GLN A 155 19.59 3.73 -24.45
N ASN A 156 19.33 2.44 -24.23
CA ASN A 156 18.69 1.87 -23.07
C ASN A 156 18.97 2.70 -21.80
N LEU A 157 17.99 3.50 -21.38
CA LEU A 157 17.76 3.69 -19.95
C LEU A 157 16.94 2.48 -19.50
N LEU A 158 17.67 1.44 -19.09
CA LEU A 158 17.14 0.29 -18.38
C LEU A 158 16.33 0.83 -17.18
N TYR A 159 15.00 0.77 -17.26
CA TYR A 159 14.17 0.88 -16.08
C TYR A 159 14.55 -0.29 -15.18
N GLN A 160 15.20 0.00 -14.06
CA GLN A 160 15.35 -0.96 -12.98
C GLN A 160 13.96 -1.45 -12.63
N GLU A 161 13.73 -2.77 -12.64
CA GLU A 161 12.59 -3.35 -11.94
C GLU A 161 12.58 -2.71 -10.55
N ASN A 162 11.48 -2.06 -10.18
CA ASN A 162 11.28 -1.56 -8.82
C ASN A 162 11.23 -2.78 -7.90
N ASN A 163 12.41 -3.25 -7.50
CA ASN A 163 12.59 -4.32 -6.55
C ASN A 163 12.15 -3.74 -5.21
N VAL A 164 10.88 -3.98 -4.86
CA VAL A 164 10.30 -3.52 -3.59
C VAL A 164 11.26 -3.98 -2.49
N LYS A 165 11.77 -3.02 -1.71
CA LYS A 165 12.83 -3.31 -0.74
C LYS A 165 12.27 -4.22 0.35
N THR A 166 12.96 -5.32 0.62
CA THR A 166 12.67 -6.16 1.78
C THR A 166 13.45 -5.65 2.99
N VAL A 167 12.74 -5.20 4.03
CA VAL A 167 13.32 -4.73 5.29
C VAL A 167 12.95 -5.69 6.40
N THR A 168 13.93 -6.15 7.17
CA THR A 168 13.67 -6.95 8.38
C THR A 168 13.54 -6.00 9.57
N ILE A 169 12.47 -6.16 10.34
CA ILE A 169 12.20 -5.33 11.52
C ILE A 169 12.03 -6.24 12.75
N TYR A 170 12.72 -5.91 13.83
CA TYR A 170 12.50 -6.49 15.16
C TYR A 170 11.91 -5.45 16.08
N THR A 171 10.96 -5.81 16.93
CA THR A 171 10.31 -4.88 17.87
C THR A 171 10.00 -5.52 19.21
N ASP A 172 10.06 -4.71 20.26
CA ASP A 172 9.67 -5.09 21.61
C ASP A 172 9.12 -3.86 22.37
N GLY A 173 8.34 -4.11 23.43
CA GLY A 173 7.76 -3.13 24.31
C GLY A 173 7.75 -3.60 25.76
N ALA A 174 8.20 -2.74 26.67
CA ALA A 174 8.30 -3.01 28.09
C ALA A 174 7.56 -1.95 28.91
N CYS A 175 6.91 -2.36 29.99
CA CYS A 175 6.25 -1.45 30.92
C CYS A 175 6.43 -1.91 32.36
N SER A 176 6.86 -0.99 33.24
CA SER A 176 7.05 -1.25 34.67
C SER A 176 5.81 -0.82 35.45
N GLY A 177 4.88 -1.76 35.63
CA GLY A 177 3.50 -1.45 36.05
C GLY A 177 2.60 -1.34 34.81
N ASN A 178 1.30 -1.60 34.95
CA ASN A 178 0.39 -1.64 33.81
C ASN A 178 -0.98 -1.03 34.16
N PRO A 179 -1.13 0.31 34.15
CA PRO A 179 -0.22 1.29 33.54
C PRO A 179 0.98 1.71 34.40
N GLY A 180 2.03 2.24 33.77
CA GLY A 180 3.25 2.76 34.42
C GLY A 180 4.29 3.29 33.42
N PRO A 181 5.52 3.60 33.88
CA PRO A 181 6.65 3.92 33.01
C PRO A 181 6.92 2.81 32.00
N GLY A 182 6.92 3.15 30.70
CA GLY A 182 7.13 2.20 29.63
C GLY A 182 8.07 2.71 28.55
N GLY A 183 8.60 1.77 27.77
CA GLY A 183 9.47 2.04 26.64
C GLY A 183 9.30 1.01 25.55
N TRP A 184 9.73 1.36 24.34
CA TRP A 184 9.70 0.51 23.17
C TRP A 184 11.06 0.54 22.47
N GLY A 185 11.38 -0.55 21.77
CA GLY A 185 12.60 -0.70 20.99
C GLY A 185 12.29 -1.30 19.63
N ALA A 186 12.97 -0.81 18.59
CA ALA A 186 12.90 -1.35 17.25
C ALA A 186 14.26 -1.37 16.55
N ILE A 187 14.50 -2.41 15.74
CA ILE A 187 15.69 -2.53 14.90
C ILE A 187 15.24 -2.78 13.46
N LEU A 188 15.69 -1.94 12.54
CA LEU A 188 15.43 -2.06 11.10
C LEU A 188 16.72 -2.49 10.40
N MET A 189 16.64 -3.46 9.49
CA MET A 189 17.78 -3.97 8.73
C MET A 189 17.46 -4.06 7.25
N TYR A 190 18.36 -3.51 6.42
CA TYR A 190 18.29 -3.56 4.96
C TYR A 190 19.70 -3.72 4.38
N GLY A 191 19.97 -4.88 3.78
CA GLY A 191 21.32 -5.22 3.32
C GLY A 191 22.34 -5.11 4.46
N PRO A 192 23.43 -4.33 4.31
CA PRO A 192 24.42 -4.13 5.38
C PRO A 192 24.01 -3.07 6.41
N HIS A 193 22.90 -2.34 6.21
CA HIS A 193 22.51 -1.23 7.05
C HIS A 193 21.62 -1.70 8.20
N LYS A 194 21.94 -1.25 9.42
CA LYS A 194 21.15 -1.45 10.64
C LYS A 194 20.82 -0.10 11.27
N LYS A 195 19.59 0.08 11.72
CA LYS A 195 19.13 1.25 12.46
C LYS A 195 18.38 0.82 13.72
N GLU A 196 18.77 1.34 14.88
CA GLU A 196 18.05 1.15 16.15
C GLU A 196 17.20 2.40 16.42
N LEU A 197 15.97 2.19 16.89
CA LEU A 197 15.03 3.22 17.31
C LEU A 197 14.49 2.85 18.70
N SER A 198 14.30 3.83 19.56
CA SER A 198 13.70 3.63 20.88
C SER A 198 13.03 4.90 21.37
N GLY A 199 12.07 4.74 22.26
CA GLY A 199 11.42 5.83 22.98
C GLY A 199 10.63 5.29 24.17
N GLY A 200 10.07 6.19 24.98
CA GLY A 200 9.26 5.79 26.13
C GLY A 200 8.35 6.89 26.62
N GLU A 201 7.45 6.49 27.51
CA GLU A 201 6.42 7.33 28.11
C GLU A 201 6.32 7.06 29.61
N ALA A 202 6.12 8.12 30.41
CA ALA A 202 6.02 8.00 31.86
C ALA A 202 4.79 7.21 32.33
N GLN A 203 3.69 7.26 31.56
CA GLN A 203 2.44 6.61 31.93
C GLN A 203 1.78 5.96 30.71
N THR A 204 2.06 4.68 30.52
CA THR A 204 1.58 3.89 29.38
C THR A 204 1.29 2.44 29.81
N THR A 205 1.10 1.53 28.86
CA THR A 205 0.90 0.09 29.10
C THR A 205 1.84 -0.73 28.22
N ASN A 206 2.05 -2.00 28.55
CA ASN A 206 2.88 -2.88 27.72
C ASN A 206 2.39 -2.92 26.27
N ASN A 207 1.10 -3.17 26.07
CA ASN A 207 0.48 -3.28 24.75
C ASN A 207 0.62 -1.99 23.92
N ARG A 208 0.57 -0.81 24.56
CA ARG A 208 0.80 0.46 23.85
C ARG A 208 2.24 0.59 23.39
N MET A 209 3.21 0.17 24.22
CA MET A 209 4.62 0.21 23.86
C MET A 209 4.95 -0.80 22.75
N GLU A 210 4.42 -2.01 22.82
CA GLU A 210 4.54 -3.01 21.75
C GLU A 210 4.01 -2.46 20.42
N LEU A 211 2.81 -1.88 20.41
CA LEU A 211 2.22 -1.25 19.22
C LEU A 211 3.07 -0.07 18.71
N THR A 212 3.55 0.77 19.62
CA THR A 212 4.32 1.97 19.26
C THR A 212 5.66 1.61 18.63
N GLY A 213 6.31 0.55 19.10
CA GLY A 213 7.54 0.03 18.50
C GLY A 213 7.33 -0.37 17.03
N VAL A 214 6.25 -1.09 16.72
CA VAL A 214 5.91 -1.47 15.34
C VAL A 214 5.55 -0.27 14.48
N ILE A 215 4.67 0.61 14.97
CA ILE A 215 4.25 1.83 14.26
C ILE A 215 5.48 2.67 13.89
N THR A 216 6.33 2.97 14.87
CA THR A 216 7.48 3.85 14.66
C THR A 216 8.50 3.24 13.71
N ALA A 217 8.66 1.91 13.72
CA ALA A 217 9.52 1.21 12.78
C ALA A 217 8.99 1.28 11.34
N LEU A 218 7.70 1.07 11.13
CA LEU A 218 7.09 1.18 9.80
C LEU A 218 7.14 2.63 9.28
N GLU A 219 6.85 3.62 10.12
CA GLU A 219 6.92 5.05 9.73
C GLU A 219 8.31 5.54 9.37
N ALA A 220 9.36 4.87 9.86
CA ALA A 220 10.72 5.21 9.49
C ALA A 220 11.08 4.80 8.05
N LEU A 221 10.25 3.97 7.40
CA LEU A 221 10.39 3.58 6.00
C LEU A 221 9.89 4.71 5.09
N LYS A 222 10.74 5.14 4.16
CA LYS A 222 10.46 6.31 3.32
C LYS A 222 9.60 6.01 2.09
N GLU A 223 9.41 4.74 1.79
CA GLU A 223 8.75 4.23 0.59
C GLU A 223 8.09 2.87 0.92
N PRO A 224 7.19 2.37 0.07
CA PRO A 224 6.59 1.05 0.25
C PRO A 224 7.66 -0.05 0.26
N CYS A 225 7.52 -0.99 1.19
CA CYS A 225 8.49 -2.06 1.43
C CYS A 225 7.75 -3.36 1.69
N THR A 226 8.42 -4.48 1.39
CA THR A 226 8.10 -5.76 2.01
C THR A 226 8.80 -5.79 3.37
N VAL A 227 8.06 -6.06 4.43
CA VAL A 227 8.58 -6.02 5.79
C VAL A 227 8.48 -7.40 6.40
N GLU A 228 9.61 -7.95 6.83
CA GLU A 228 9.64 -9.15 7.69
C GLU A 228 9.63 -8.67 9.14
N LEU A 229 8.45 -8.59 9.75
CA LEU A 229 8.24 -8.07 11.10
C LEU A 229 8.31 -9.19 12.13
N TYR A 230 9.33 -9.14 12.98
CA TYR A 230 9.52 -10.01 14.13
C TYR A 230 9.13 -9.29 15.42
N SER A 231 8.28 -9.92 16.22
CA SER A 231 7.90 -9.45 17.55
C SER A 231 7.49 -10.63 18.42
N ASP A 232 7.73 -10.55 19.72
CA ASP A 232 7.22 -11.50 20.70
C ASP A 232 5.84 -11.13 21.26
N SER A 233 5.34 -9.94 20.93
CA SER A 233 3.99 -9.51 21.25
C SER A 233 2.95 -10.37 20.54
N LYS A 234 2.38 -11.34 21.26
CA LYS A 234 1.19 -12.04 20.80
C LYS A 234 0.02 -11.09 20.57
N TYR A 235 -0.07 -10.02 21.36
CA TYR A 235 -1.14 -9.05 21.20
C TYR A 235 -1.10 -8.39 19.82
N VAL A 236 0.08 -7.98 19.36
CA VAL A 236 0.25 -7.38 18.03
C VAL A 236 0.09 -8.44 16.93
N ILE A 237 0.85 -9.54 17.02
CA ILE A 237 0.89 -10.55 15.96
C ILE A 237 -0.49 -11.19 15.76
N ASP A 238 -1.14 -11.67 16.82
CA ASP A 238 -2.46 -12.32 16.69
C ASP A 238 -3.51 -11.35 16.14
N ALA A 239 -3.49 -10.09 16.57
CA ALA A 239 -4.52 -9.13 16.16
C ALA A 239 -4.38 -8.73 14.67
N LEU A 240 -3.16 -8.69 14.13
CA LEU A 240 -2.92 -8.49 12.70
C LEU A 240 -3.18 -9.74 11.88
N GLU A 241 -2.63 -10.89 12.29
CA GLU A 241 -2.70 -12.17 11.58
C GLU A 241 -4.15 -12.70 11.52
N LYS A 242 -4.85 -12.69 12.66
CA LYS A 242 -6.23 -13.18 12.77
C LYS A 242 -7.27 -12.14 12.35
N GLY A 243 -6.84 -10.98 11.86
CA GLY A 243 -7.71 -9.92 11.37
C GLY A 243 -8.58 -9.24 12.44
N TRP A 244 -8.26 -9.38 13.74
CA TRP A 244 -9.05 -8.80 14.82
C TRP A 244 -9.09 -7.28 14.75
N ALA A 245 -7.93 -6.64 14.55
CA ALA A 245 -7.84 -5.18 14.47
C ALA A 245 -8.68 -4.62 13.32
N ARG A 246 -8.63 -5.28 12.14
CA ARG A 246 -9.48 -4.93 10.98
C ARG A 246 -10.97 -5.10 11.31
N GLY A 247 -11.34 -6.21 11.95
CA GLY A 247 -12.71 -6.47 12.38
C GLY A 247 -13.21 -5.51 13.47
N TRP A 248 -12.33 -4.99 14.32
CA TRP A 248 -12.68 -3.92 15.26
C TRP A 248 -12.91 -2.60 14.53
N ARG A 249 -12.00 -2.20 13.62
CA ARG A 249 -12.13 -0.98 12.80
C ARG A 249 -13.45 -0.97 12.02
N ALA A 250 -13.81 -2.07 11.37
CA ALA A 250 -15.06 -2.20 10.61
C ALA A 250 -16.32 -2.08 11.48
N ARG A 251 -16.23 -2.36 12.79
CA ARG A 251 -17.33 -2.26 13.76
C ARG A 251 -17.26 -1.02 14.64
N GLY A 252 -16.54 0.03 14.21
CA GLY A 252 -16.40 1.26 14.99
C GLY A 252 -15.62 1.06 16.29
N TRP A 253 -14.58 0.22 16.25
CA TRP A 253 -13.73 -0.14 17.39
C TRP A 253 -14.44 -0.88 18.53
N VAL A 254 -15.37 -1.76 18.16
CA VAL A 254 -16.10 -2.63 19.10
C VAL A 254 -15.73 -4.09 18.86
N LYS A 255 -15.44 -4.81 19.94
CA LYS A 255 -15.13 -6.25 19.93
C LYS A 255 -16.41 -7.10 19.80
N GLY A 256 -16.25 -8.41 19.57
CA GLY A 256 -17.37 -9.35 19.47
C GLY A 256 -18.23 -9.45 20.74
N ASP A 257 -17.65 -9.19 21.91
CA ASP A 257 -18.34 -9.13 23.22
C ASP A 257 -19.03 -7.78 23.48
N LYS A 258 -19.16 -6.91 22.47
CA LYS A 258 -19.71 -5.55 22.54
C LYS A 258 -18.91 -4.58 23.43
N LYS A 259 -17.73 -4.97 23.92
CA LYS A 259 -16.85 -4.05 24.64
C LYS A 259 -16.00 -3.25 23.66
N PRO A 260 -15.56 -2.03 24.03
CA PRO A 260 -14.59 -1.28 23.24
C PRO A 260 -13.31 -2.09 23.01
N ALA A 261 -12.76 -1.99 21.80
CA ALA A 261 -11.40 -2.44 21.53
C ALA A 261 -10.42 -1.53 22.28
N LEU A 262 -9.32 -2.11 22.77
CA LEU A 262 -8.25 -1.35 23.39
C LEU A 262 -7.36 -0.72 22.33
N ASN A 263 -6.81 0.45 22.62
CA ASN A 263 -5.85 1.18 21.78
C ASN A 263 -6.32 1.44 20.33
N PRO A 264 -7.59 1.87 20.10
CA PRO A 264 -8.09 2.10 18.75
C PRO A 264 -7.31 3.18 18.00
N ASP A 265 -6.73 4.14 18.72
CA ASP A 265 -5.83 5.19 18.21
C ASP A 265 -4.59 4.59 17.54
N LEU A 266 -3.91 3.67 18.22
CA LEU A 266 -2.70 3.03 17.70
C LEU A 266 -3.03 2.00 16.62
N TRP A 267 -4.12 1.25 16.78
CA TRP A 267 -4.54 0.27 15.78
C TRP A 267 -4.96 0.92 14.46
N ALA A 268 -5.63 2.07 14.49
CA ALA A 268 -5.98 2.82 13.28
C ALA A 268 -4.71 3.13 12.47
N ARG A 269 -3.71 3.73 13.14
CA ARG A 269 -2.43 4.11 12.54
C ARG A 269 -1.63 2.89 12.05
N LEU A 270 -1.56 1.81 12.83
CA LEU A 270 -0.86 0.60 12.42
C LEU A 270 -1.51 -0.06 11.19
N LEU A 271 -2.84 -0.09 11.12
CA LEU A 271 -3.54 -0.66 9.97
C LEU A 271 -3.30 0.14 8.68
N GLU A 272 -3.24 1.47 8.76
CA GLU A 272 -2.84 2.31 7.62
C GLU A 272 -1.41 1.98 7.16
N LEU A 273 -0.47 1.79 8.09
CA LEU A 273 0.90 1.39 7.74
C LEU A 273 0.98 -0.02 7.15
N CYS A 274 0.14 -0.95 7.60
CA CYS A 274 0.01 -2.29 7.00
C CYS A 274 -0.73 -2.30 5.66
N GLU A 275 -1.44 -1.23 5.31
CA GLU A 275 -1.97 -1.01 3.97
C GLU A 275 -0.88 -0.42 3.06
N TYR A 276 0.03 0.41 3.62
CA TYR A 276 1.14 1.02 2.87
C TYR A 276 2.32 0.08 2.61
N HIS A 277 2.61 -0.83 3.54
CA HIS A 277 3.69 -1.82 3.42
C HIS A 277 3.11 -3.24 3.31
N THR A 278 3.81 -4.13 2.60
CA THR A 278 3.51 -5.57 2.66
C THR A 278 4.18 -6.14 3.90
N VAL A 279 3.43 -6.33 4.99
CA VAL A 279 3.99 -6.79 6.27
C VAL A 279 3.77 -8.29 6.48
N ASN A 280 4.86 -9.05 6.48
CA ASN A 280 4.93 -10.46 6.83
C ASN A 280 5.25 -10.59 8.33
N LEU A 281 4.45 -11.37 9.05
CA LEU A 281 4.48 -11.44 10.51
C LEU A 281 5.22 -12.68 10.98
N HIS A 282 6.14 -12.50 11.93
CA HIS A 282 6.89 -13.56 12.57
C HIS A 282 6.78 -13.43 14.07
N TRP A 283 5.93 -14.25 14.67
CA TRP A 283 5.94 -14.36 16.12
C TRP A 283 7.20 -15.08 16.60
N VAL A 284 7.95 -14.44 17.49
CA VAL A 284 9.08 -15.07 18.18
C VAL A 284 8.74 -15.27 19.65
N LYS A 285 9.34 -16.28 20.27
CA LYS A 285 9.16 -16.48 21.70
C LYS A 285 10.03 -15.46 22.45
N GLY A 286 9.44 -14.67 23.34
CA GLY A 286 10.17 -13.73 24.19
C GLY A 286 11.29 -14.40 24.99
N HIS A 287 12.41 -13.70 25.15
CA HIS A 287 13.64 -14.19 25.79
C HIS A 287 14.25 -15.47 25.17
N ALA A 288 13.96 -15.76 23.90
CA ALA A 288 14.63 -16.82 23.14
C ALA A 288 16.01 -16.38 22.63
N SER A 289 16.70 -17.28 21.93
CA SER A 289 18.03 -17.07 21.33
C SER A 289 18.09 -16.05 20.18
N ASN A 290 17.08 -15.19 20.00
CA ASN A 290 17.11 -14.15 18.98
C ASN A 290 17.80 -12.89 19.54
N PRO A 291 19.05 -12.60 19.13
CA PRO A 291 19.80 -11.47 19.66
C PRO A 291 19.16 -10.11 19.34
N TYR A 292 18.41 -9.99 18.25
CA TYR A 292 17.78 -8.74 17.86
C TYR A 292 16.52 -8.42 18.67
N ASN A 293 15.70 -9.43 18.99
CA ASN A 293 14.56 -9.22 19.88
C ASN A 293 15.04 -8.90 21.31
N ASN A 294 16.07 -9.61 21.80
CA ASN A 294 16.67 -9.30 23.10
C ASN A 294 17.26 -7.88 23.13
N ARG A 295 17.83 -7.43 22.00
CA ARG A 295 18.30 -6.04 21.88
C ARG A 295 17.15 -5.04 21.89
N CYS A 296 16.00 -5.35 21.29
CA CYS A 296 14.80 -4.51 21.39
C CYS A 296 14.27 -4.43 22.84
N ASP A 297 14.24 -5.55 23.58
CA ASP A 297 13.90 -5.58 25.01
C ASP A 297 14.83 -4.66 25.81
N GLU A 298 16.15 -4.78 25.63
CA GLU A 298 17.13 -3.91 26.29
C GLU A 298 16.87 -2.43 26.05
N LEU A 299 16.58 -2.05 24.79
CA LEU A 299 16.23 -0.69 24.41
C LEU A 299 14.93 -0.23 25.09
N ALA A 300 13.88 -1.04 25.04
CA ALA A 300 12.59 -0.76 25.66
C ALA A 300 12.71 -0.58 27.18
N VAL A 301 13.42 -1.49 27.85
CA VAL A 301 13.69 -1.43 29.29
C VAL A 301 14.51 -0.20 29.63
N ALA A 302 15.54 0.14 28.85
CA ALA A 302 16.36 1.33 29.07
C ALA A 302 15.53 2.63 28.98
N GLU A 303 14.63 2.74 28.00
CA GLU A 303 13.73 3.89 27.87
C GLU A 303 12.72 3.97 29.02
N SER A 304 12.13 2.86 29.45
CA SER A 304 11.18 2.83 30.58
C SER A 304 11.81 3.35 31.89
N ARG A 305 13.11 3.07 32.10
CA ARG A 305 13.85 3.48 33.31
C ARG A 305 14.11 4.98 33.37
N LYS A 306 14.03 5.71 32.25
CA LYS A 306 14.19 7.17 32.25
C LYS A 306 13.05 7.90 32.96
N PHE A 307 11.93 7.22 33.19
CA PHE A 307 10.73 7.77 33.84
C PHE A 307 10.44 7.13 35.21
N LYS A 308 11.39 6.37 35.77
CA LYS A 308 11.30 5.78 37.10
C LYS A 308 11.83 6.71 38.19
#